data_AF-A0A970Z2Y6-F1
#
_entry.id   AF-A0A970Z2Y6-F1
#
_cell.length_a   1.000
_cell.length_b   1.000
_cell.length_c   1.000
_cell.angle_alpha   90.00
_cell.angle_beta   90.00
_cell.angle_gamma   90.00
#
_symmetry.space_group_name_H-M   'P 1'
#
loop_
_entity.id
_entity.type
_entity.pdbx_description
1 polymer ?
#
loop_
_entity_poly.entity_id
_entity_poly.type
_entity_poly.pdbx_seq_one_letter_code
_entity_poly.pdbx_strand_id
1 'polypeptide(L)'
;MTAAGTTTRVASALTGIARSTIDRDAQRPTPVVPQRRRPANALTDEERARVLAILDGPDFVDAAPAQAYAALLDQGIYVGSISTMYRILHEHAQVTERRRLARHPARVRPELVATGPGQVYSWSGSRGHFSPRLPRIPA
;
A
#
# COMPACT_ATOMS: atom_id res chain seq x y z
N MET A 1 11.15 37.18 -11.37
CA MET A 1 11.28 38.65 -11.17
C MET A 1 12.05 39.34 -12.30
N THR A 2 13.04 38.69 -12.93
CA THR A 2 13.74 39.23 -14.11
C THR A 2 12.86 39.35 -15.37
N ALA A 3 11.86 38.48 -15.53
CA ALA A 3 10.85 38.57 -16.59
C ALA A 3 9.95 39.83 -16.49
N ALA A 4 9.94 40.51 -15.33
CA ALA A 4 9.18 41.74 -15.08
C ALA A 4 10.05 43.01 -15.26
N GLY A 5 11.16 42.94 -16.00
CA GLY A 5 12.02 44.10 -16.30
C GLY A 5 12.93 44.55 -15.13
N THR A 6 12.97 43.80 -14.03
CA THR A 6 13.85 44.09 -12.89
C THR A 6 15.26 43.55 -13.15
N THR A 7 16.30 44.36 -12.90
CA THR A 7 17.69 43.91 -13.07
C THR A 7 18.04 42.79 -12.08
N THR A 8 18.93 41.86 -12.49
CA THR A 8 19.42 40.76 -11.62
C THR A 8 19.99 41.28 -10.29
N ARG A 9 20.58 42.49 -10.31
CA ARG A 9 21.09 43.16 -9.10
C ARG A 9 19.98 43.46 -8.09
N VAL A 10 18.88 44.07 -8.56
CA VAL A 10 17.74 44.42 -7.70
C VAL A 10 17.03 43.15 -7.23
N ALA A 11 16.85 42.16 -8.11
CA ALA A 11 16.27 40.87 -7.74
C ALA A 11 17.10 40.17 -6.64
N SER A 12 18.43 40.16 -6.75
CA SER A 12 19.31 39.59 -5.73
C SER A 12 19.21 40.30 -4.38
N ALA A 13 19.15 41.64 -4.38
CA ALA A 13 18.99 42.42 -3.15
C ALA A 13 17.64 42.18 -2.46
N LEU A 14 16.56 42.01 -3.23
CA LEU A 14 15.22 41.79 -2.69
C LEU A 14 14.99 40.34 -2.22
N THR A 15 15.59 39.36 -2.90
CA THR A 15 15.35 37.92 -2.63
C THR A 15 16.40 37.30 -1.71
N GLY A 16 17.54 37.96 -1.50
CA GLY A 16 18.69 37.39 -0.77
C GLY A 16 19.44 36.29 -1.53
N ILE A 17 19.04 36.00 -2.77
CA ILE A 17 19.69 34.99 -3.61
C ILE A 17 20.90 35.63 -4.29
N ALA A 18 22.05 34.95 -4.25
CA ALA A 18 23.26 35.40 -4.93
C ALA A 18 23.04 35.55 -6.45
N ARG A 19 23.57 36.63 -7.05
CA ARG A 19 23.42 36.91 -8.49
C ARG A 19 23.85 35.73 -9.36
N SER A 20 24.97 35.10 -9.01
CA SER A 20 25.50 33.92 -9.72
C SER A 20 24.52 32.74 -9.74
N THR A 21 23.68 32.59 -8.72
CA THR A 21 22.63 31.57 -8.69
C THR A 21 21.46 31.95 -9.60
N ILE A 22 21.05 33.23 -9.61
CA ILE A 22 19.98 33.71 -10.50
C ILE A 22 20.40 33.56 -11.97
N ASP A 23 21.64 33.95 -12.30
CA ASP A 23 22.17 33.83 -13.66
C ASP A 23 22.29 32.36 -14.07
N ARG A 24 22.80 31.49 -13.19
CA ARG A 24 22.90 30.05 -13.46
C ARG A 24 21.56 29.38 -13.67
N ASP A 25 20.53 29.79 -12.91
CA ASP A 25 19.18 29.25 -13.04
C ASP A 25 18.50 29.76 -14.32
N ALA A 26 18.72 31.03 -14.69
CA ALA A 26 18.25 31.60 -15.96
C ALA A 26 18.92 30.94 -17.18
N GLN A 27 20.18 30.54 -17.06
CA GLN A 27 20.90 29.80 -18.10
C GLN A 27 20.65 28.29 -18.06
N ARG A 28 19.94 27.77 -17.05
CA ARG A 28 19.68 26.34 -16.95
C ARG A 28 18.74 25.96 -18.09
N PRO A 29 19.16 25.05 -19.00
CA PRO A 29 18.26 24.59 -20.04
C PRO A 29 17.05 23.92 -19.39
N THR A 30 15.84 24.28 -19.84
CA THR A 30 14.62 23.59 -19.42
C THR A 30 14.81 22.11 -19.66
N PRO A 31 14.71 21.24 -18.64
CA PRO A 31 14.83 19.82 -18.86
C PRO A 31 13.74 19.40 -19.85
N VAL A 32 14.17 18.93 -21.02
CA VAL A 32 13.27 18.31 -21.98
C VAL A 32 12.79 17.04 -21.30
N VAL A 33 11.56 17.03 -20.81
CA VAL A 33 10.96 15.81 -20.27
C VAL A 33 10.84 14.85 -21.45
N PRO A 34 11.61 13.75 -21.51
CA PRO A 34 11.50 12.83 -22.62
C PRO A 34 10.08 12.28 -22.61
N GLN A 35 9.38 12.41 -23.74
CA GLN A 35 8.10 11.74 -23.90
C GLN A 35 8.33 10.25 -23.73
N ARG A 36 7.78 9.70 -22.64
CA ARG A 36 7.90 8.28 -22.30
C ARG A 36 7.23 7.49 -23.41
N ARG A 37 8.02 6.92 -24.33
CA ARG A 37 7.50 6.09 -25.41
C ARG A 37 6.89 4.83 -24.79
N ARG A 38 5.69 4.46 -25.23
CA ARG A 38 5.04 3.20 -24.84
C ARG A 38 5.95 2.06 -25.32
N PRO A 39 6.37 1.12 -24.45
CA PRO A 39 7.28 0.06 -24.86
C PRO A 39 6.56 -0.86 -25.87
N ALA A 40 7.31 -1.46 -26.79
CA ALA A 40 6.75 -2.25 -27.90
C ALA A 40 5.96 -3.50 -27.43
N ASN A 41 6.23 -3.98 -26.22
CA ASN A 41 5.54 -5.10 -25.57
C ASN A 41 4.47 -4.65 -24.57
N ALA A 42 4.06 -3.38 -24.61
CA ALA A 42 2.94 -2.93 -23.79
C ALA A 42 1.66 -3.59 -24.28
N LEU A 43 0.87 -4.13 -23.33
CA LEU A 43 -0.46 -4.61 -23.65
C LEU A 43 -1.27 -3.50 -24.33
N THR A 44 -2.00 -3.85 -25.38
CA THR A 44 -2.97 -2.94 -26.01
C THR A 44 -4.12 -2.67 -25.05
N ASP A 45 -4.91 -1.65 -25.33
CA ASP A 45 -6.02 -1.29 -24.44
C ASP A 45 -7.11 -2.38 -24.46
N GLU A 46 -7.26 -3.08 -25.59
CA GLU A 46 -8.14 -4.25 -25.70
C GLU A 46 -7.65 -5.44 -24.86
N GLU A 47 -6.35 -5.72 -24.86
CA GLU A 47 -5.78 -6.78 -24.03
C GLU A 47 -5.95 -6.47 -22.54
N ARG A 48 -5.75 -5.21 -22.16
CA ARG A 48 -5.98 -4.75 -20.78
C ARG A 48 -7.43 -4.89 -20.38
N ALA A 49 -8.37 -4.54 -21.27
CA ALA A 49 -9.80 -4.72 -21.02
C ALA A 49 -10.19 -6.20 -20.86
N ARG A 50 -9.56 -7.10 -21.63
CA ARG A 50 -9.76 -8.55 -21.46
C ARG A 50 -9.24 -9.04 -20.11
N VAL A 51 -8.04 -8.60 -19.68
CA VAL A 51 -7.51 -8.93 -18.35
C VAL A 51 -8.47 -8.46 -17.26
N LEU A 52 -8.97 -7.23 -17.37
CA LEU A 52 -9.92 -6.66 -16.43
C LEU A 52 -11.22 -7.47 -16.38
N ALA A 53 -11.79 -7.83 -17.54
CA ALA A 53 -13.01 -8.62 -17.61
C ALA A 53 -12.88 -10.00 -16.96
N ILE A 54 -11.70 -10.63 -17.06
CA ILE A 54 -11.42 -11.90 -16.38
C ILE A 54 -11.36 -11.70 -14.87
N LEU A 55 -10.65 -10.67 -14.40
CA LEU A 55 -10.51 -10.38 -12.97
C LEU A 55 -11.83 -9.92 -12.32
N ASP A 56 -12.71 -9.27 -13.08
CA ASP A 56 -14.06 -8.87 -12.66
C ASP A 56 -15.09 -10.00 -12.82
N GLY A 57 -14.69 -11.13 -13.41
CA GLY A 57 -15.53 -12.30 -13.59
C GLY A 57 -15.88 -12.99 -12.25
N PRO A 58 -16.95 -13.81 -12.23
CA PRO A 58 -17.44 -14.46 -11.01
C PRO A 58 -16.39 -15.38 -10.36
N ASP A 59 -15.47 -15.95 -11.14
CA ASP A 59 -14.42 -16.84 -10.65
C ASP A 59 -13.33 -16.11 -9.85
N PHE A 60 -13.12 -14.81 -10.11
CA PHE A 60 -11.97 -14.06 -9.60
C PHE A 60 -12.32 -12.74 -8.91
N VAL A 61 -13.59 -12.34 -8.89
CA VAL A 61 -14.05 -11.08 -8.29
C VAL A 61 -13.63 -10.92 -6.81
N ASP A 62 -13.64 -12.02 -6.06
CA ASP A 62 -13.22 -12.13 -4.65
C ASP A 62 -11.80 -12.71 -4.48
N ALA A 63 -11.09 -13.01 -5.57
CA ALA A 63 -9.74 -13.56 -5.52
C ALA A 63 -8.69 -12.42 -5.50
N ALA A 64 -7.57 -12.65 -4.79
CA ALA A 64 -6.43 -11.74 -4.97
C ALA A 64 -5.79 -11.96 -6.35
N PRO A 65 -5.16 -10.94 -6.97
CA PRO A 65 -4.51 -11.10 -8.27
C PRO A 65 -3.49 -12.24 -8.32
N ALA A 66 -2.77 -12.50 -7.22
CA ALA A 66 -1.85 -13.63 -7.13
C ALA A 66 -2.56 -15.01 -7.19
N GLN A 67 -3.75 -15.12 -6.62
CA GLN A 67 -4.56 -16.34 -6.67
C GLN A 67 -5.16 -16.54 -8.07
N ALA A 68 -5.71 -15.47 -8.66
CA ALA A 68 -6.21 -15.50 -10.02
C ALA A 68 -5.10 -15.90 -11.01
N TYR A 69 -3.89 -15.35 -10.84
CA TYR A 69 -2.72 -15.72 -11.64
C TYR A 69 -2.39 -17.22 -11.55
N ALA A 70 -2.34 -17.79 -10.34
CA ALA A 70 -2.06 -19.21 -10.16
C ALA A 70 -3.14 -20.08 -10.83
N ALA A 71 -4.42 -19.77 -10.59
CA ALA A 71 -5.54 -20.51 -11.19
C ALA A 71 -5.55 -20.43 -12.73
N LEU A 72 -5.23 -19.26 -13.30
CA LEU A 72 -5.12 -19.10 -14.75
C LEU A 72 -3.98 -19.94 -15.33
N LEU A 73 -2.83 -20.02 -14.64
CA LEU A 73 -1.73 -20.89 -15.06
C LEU A 73 -2.08 -22.37 -14.95
N ASP A 74 -2.81 -22.78 -13.92
CA ASP A 74 -3.30 -24.16 -13.77
C ASP A 74 -4.25 -24.54 -14.93
N GLN A 75 -4.97 -23.56 -15.48
CA GLN A 75 -5.81 -23.71 -16.68
C GLN A 75 -5.02 -23.58 -18.01
N GLY A 76 -3.71 -23.29 -17.95
CA GLY A 76 -2.86 -23.07 -19.13
C GLY A 76 -3.07 -21.73 -19.82
N ILE A 77 -3.74 -20.77 -19.17
CA ILE A 77 -4.09 -19.47 -19.73
C ILE A 77 -3.13 -18.40 -19.20
N TYR A 78 -2.35 -17.79 -20.09
CA TYR A 78 -1.51 -16.65 -19.74
C TYR A 78 -2.11 -15.34 -20.24
N VAL A 79 -2.49 -14.45 -19.31
CA VAL A 79 -3.07 -13.13 -19.62
C VAL A 79 -2.11 -11.97 -19.32
N GLY A 80 -1.05 -12.22 -18.55
CA GLY A 80 -0.07 -11.21 -18.15
C GLY A 80 0.56 -11.51 -16.80
N SER A 81 1.60 -10.74 -16.45
CA SER A 81 2.26 -10.86 -15.14
C SER A 81 1.38 -10.37 -13.99
N ILE A 82 1.63 -10.86 -12.76
CA ILE A 82 0.96 -10.37 -11.55
C ILE A 82 1.10 -8.83 -11.42
N SER A 83 2.27 -8.28 -11.72
CA SER A 83 2.50 -6.82 -11.71
C SER A 83 1.64 -6.08 -12.72
N THR A 84 1.39 -6.67 -13.89
CA THR A 84 0.48 -6.11 -14.91
C THR A 84 -0.95 -6.10 -14.38
N MET A 85 -1.41 -7.19 -13.76
CA MET A 85 -2.75 -7.26 -13.16
C MET A 85 -2.93 -6.16 -12.11
N TYR A 86 -1.98 -5.99 -11.18
CA TYR A 86 -2.05 -4.90 -10.19
C TYR A 86 -2.05 -3.51 -10.83
N ARG A 87 -1.25 -3.26 -11.87
CA ARG A 87 -1.25 -1.97 -12.58
C ARG A 87 -2.61 -1.67 -13.21
N ILE A 88 -3.22 -2.65 -13.86
CA ILE A 88 -4.56 -2.50 -14.45
C ILE A 88 -5.59 -2.22 -13.35
N LEU A 89 -5.63 -3.01 -12.29
CA LEU A 89 -6.56 -2.77 -11.18
C LEU A 89 -6.36 -1.41 -10.51
N HIS A 90 -5.11 -0.93 -10.42
CA HIS A 90 -4.80 0.37 -9.85
C HIS A 90 -5.32 1.52 -10.70
N GLU A 91 -5.14 1.44 -12.02
CA GLU A 91 -5.69 2.42 -12.96
C GLU A 91 -7.23 2.48 -12.92
N HIS A 92 -7.89 1.35 -12.65
CA HIS A 92 -9.34 1.27 -12.50
C HIS A 92 -9.83 1.50 -11.05
N ALA A 93 -8.97 1.95 -10.13
CA ALA A 93 -9.28 2.19 -8.72
C ALA A 93 -9.86 0.97 -7.96
N GLN A 94 -9.64 -0.24 -8.48
CA GLN A 94 -10.09 -1.51 -7.90
C GLN A 94 -9.05 -2.13 -6.95
N VAL A 95 -8.07 -1.37 -6.47
CA VAL A 95 -7.04 -1.86 -5.53
C VAL A 95 -7.53 -1.84 -4.07
N THR A 96 -8.64 -1.17 -3.78
CA THR A 96 -9.29 -1.29 -2.47
C THR A 96 -9.74 -2.74 -2.25
N GLU A 97 -9.59 -3.25 -1.02
CA GLU A 97 -9.94 -4.63 -0.61
C GLU A 97 -11.21 -5.14 -1.33
N ARG A 98 -11.02 -5.98 -2.36
CA ARG A 98 -12.09 -6.48 -3.24
C ARG A 98 -12.83 -7.67 -2.63
N ARG A 99 -12.18 -8.36 -1.69
CA ARG A 99 -12.70 -9.56 -1.05
C ARG A 99 -13.83 -9.20 -0.11
N ARG A 100 -14.88 -10.03 -0.11
CA ARG A 100 -15.88 -10.01 0.95
C ARG A 100 -15.32 -10.54 2.27
N LEU A 101 -14.47 -9.76 2.93
CA LEU A 101 -13.95 -10.09 4.26
C LEU A 101 -15.07 -10.02 5.29
N ALA A 102 -15.22 -11.10 6.08
CA ALA A 102 -16.07 -11.10 7.24
C ALA A 102 -15.55 -10.07 8.26
N ARG A 103 -16.28 -8.97 8.47
CA ARG A 103 -16.01 -8.02 9.55
C ARG A 103 -16.59 -8.59 10.83
N HIS A 104 -15.79 -9.33 11.58
CA HIS A 104 -16.17 -9.74 12.92
C HIS A 104 -16.03 -8.54 13.87
N PRO A 105 -17.09 -8.16 14.61
CA PRO A 105 -16.94 -7.17 15.67
C PRO A 105 -15.92 -7.69 16.69
N ALA A 106 -15.10 -6.78 17.24
CA ALA A 106 -14.12 -7.14 18.25
C ALA A 106 -14.83 -7.86 19.41
N ARG A 107 -14.43 -9.12 19.66
CA ARG A 107 -15.02 -9.91 20.74
C ARG A 107 -14.66 -9.22 22.06
N VAL A 108 -15.67 -8.86 22.86
CA VAL A 108 -15.45 -8.36 24.21
C VAL A 108 -14.72 -9.45 24.99
N ARG A 109 -13.51 -9.16 25.46
CA ARG A 109 -12.74 -10.07 26.29
C ARG A 109 -13.45 -10.15 27.65
N PRO A 110 -13.87 -11.34 28.13
CA PRO A 110 -14.47 -11.43 29.44
C PRO A 110 -13.43 -11.08 30.51
N GLU A 111 -13.70 -10.05 31.30
CA GLU A 111 -12.92 -9.72 32.48
C GLU A 111 -13.40 -10.61 33.63
N LEU A 112 -12.57 -11.59 34.00
CA LEU A 112 -12.83 -12.47 35.13
C LEU A 112 -12.18 -11.88 36.39
N VAL A 113 -13.00 -11.48 37.36
CA VAL A 113 -12.53 -10.95 38.66
C VAL A 113 -12.69 -12.03 39.73
N ALA A 114 -11.60 -12.38 40.41
CA ALA A 114 -11.64 -13.32 41.55
C ALA A 114 -11.95 -12.56 42.85
N THR A 115 -13.06 -12.90 43.49
CA THR A 115 -13.43 -12.44 44.85
C THR A 115 -12.87 -13.35 45.96
N GLY A 116 -12.31 -14.50 45.59
CA GLY A 116 -11.71 -15.46 46.51
C GLY A 116 -10.74 -16.44 45.81
N PRO A 117 -9.91 -17.16 46.58
CA PRO A 117 -8.94 -18.10 46.02
C PRO A 117 -9.65 -19.24 45.25
N GLY A 118 -9.11 -19.61 44.09
CA GLY A 118 -9.63 -20.70 43.24
C GLY A 118 -10.79 -20.32 42.30
N GLN A 119 -11.15 -19.04 42.18
CA GLN A 119 -12.28 -18.61 41.34
C GLN A 119 -11.91 -18.29 39.88
N VAL A 120 -10.64 -17.95 39.59
CA VAL A 120 -10.17 -17.65 38.23
C VAL A 120 -8.88 -18.44 37.98
N TYR A 121 -8.90 -19.25 36.93
CA TYR A 121 -7.74 -20.03 36.48
C TYR A 121 -7.23 -19.44 35.18
N SER A 122 -5.99 -18.94 35.17
CA SER A 122 -5.30 -18.57 33.93
C SER A 122 -4.30 -19.67 33.56
N TRP A 123 -4.48 -20.27 32.39
CA TRP A 123 -3.47 -21.17 31.85
C TRP A 123 -2.40 -20.34 31.13
N SER A 124 -1.14 -20.44 31.58
CA SER A 124 0.02 -20.13 30.74
C SER A 124 0.55 -21.45 30.20
N GLY A 125 0.59 -21.60 28.88
CA GLY A 125 1.09 -22.81 28.22
C GLY A 125 2.62 -22.89 28.30
N SER A 126 3.18 -23.15 29.47
CA SER A 126 4.53 -23.71 29.59
C SER A 126 4.45 -24.99 30.40
N ARG A 127 5.11 -26.00 29.86
CA ARG A 127 5.03 -27.40 30.26
C ARG A 127 5.32 -27.56 31.76
N GLY A 128 4.31 -28.03 32.49
CA GLY A 128 4.40 -28.78 33.74
C GLY A 128 5.24 -28.20 34.86
N HIS A 129 4.71 -27.23 35.61
CA HIS A 129 4.97 -27.13 37.05
C HIS A 129 3.82 -26.36 37.73
N PHE A 130 3.10 -27.04 38.63
CA PHE A 130 2.06 -26.46 39.47
C PHE A 130 2.73 -25.93 40.75
N SER A 131 2.82 -24.61 40.91
CA SER A 131 3.32 -24.01 42.17
C SER A 131 2.25 -23.09 42.74
N PRO A 132 1.69 -23.38 43.93
CA PRO A 132 0.79 -22.46 44.60
C PRO A 132 1.61 -21.28 45.16
N ARG A 133 1.40 -20.07 44.63
CA ARG A 133 1.85 -18.85 45.31
C ARG A 133 0.89 -18.55 46.46
N LEU A 134 1.38 -18.65 47.69
CA LEU A 134 0.67 -18.16 48.88
C LEU A 134 0.67 -16.62 48.88
N PRO A 135 -0.46 -15.97 49.22
CA PRO A 135 -0.50 -14.51 49.34
C PRO A 135 0.30 -14.07 50.57
N ARG A 136 1.07 -12.98 50.42
CA ARG A 136 1.69 -12.28 51.55
C ARG A 136 0.61 -11.45 52.26
N ILE A 137 0.34 -11.79 53.52
CA ILE A 137 -0.52 -11.02 54.43
C ILE A 137 0.34 -9.90 55.02
N PRO A 138 -0.07 -8.62 54.98
CA PRO A 138 0.61 -7.55 55.72
C PRO A 138 0.23 -7.59 57.20
N ALA A 139 1.18 -7.21 58.08
CA ALA A 139 0.98 -7.08 59.53
C ALA A 139 0.10 -5.88 59.89
#